data_AF-A0A3M7QKZ7-F1
#
_entry.id   AF-A0A3M7QKZ7-F1
#
_cell.length_a   1.000
_cell.length_b   1.000
_cell.length_c   1.000
_cell.angle_alpha   90.00
_cell.angle_beta   90.00
_cell.angle_gamma   90.00
#
_symmetry.space_group_name_H-M   'P 1'
#
loop_
_entity.id
_entity.type
_entity.pdbx_description
1 polymer ?
#
loop_
_entity_poly.entity_id
_entity_poly.type
_entity_poly.pdbx_seq_one_letter_code
_entity_poly.pdbx_strand_id
1 'polypeptide(L)'
;MTNSEPLSQCIKNKRLRWLGHVLRMKDTRIPKRALQSTPQGRRKVGRPAVTWRSTITKELIEMGMIWGEARVKAKDRLEWKSKVMTLCSTRKIKTLIRFVLSFKNKKN
;
A
#
# COMPACT_ATOMS: atom_id res chain seq x y z
N MET A 1 2.68 -19.58 20.60
CA MET A 1 3.28 -18.84 19.47
C MET A 1 2.42 -17.62 19.18
N THR A 2 2.91 -16.41 19.39
CA THR A 2 2.07 -15.19 19.27
C THR A 2 1.72 -14.92 17.80
N ASN A 3 0.43 -14.82 17.49
CA ASN A 3 -0.09 -14.48 16.16
C ASN A 3 0.15 -13.01 15.79
N SER A 4 1.41 -12.57 15.76
CA SER A 4 1.79 -11.20 15.39
C SER A 4 1.94 -11.03 13.88
N GLU A 5 1.50 -9.88 13.37
CA GLU A 5 1.73 -9.48 11.98
C GLU A 5 3.24 -9.27 11.73
N PRO A 6 3.77 -9.67 10.55
CA PRO A 6 5.17 -9.45 10.22
C PRO A 6 5.48 -7.94 10.14
N LEU A 7 6.63 -7.54 10.69
CA LEU A 7 7.05 -6.13 10.75
C LEU A 7 7.09 -5.46 9.36
N SER A 8 7.48 -6.19 8.32
CA SER A 8 7.48 -5.72 6.94
C SER A 8 6.10 -5.23 6.48
N GLN A 9 5.03 -5.95 6.85
CA GLN A 9 3.65 -5.60 6.54
C GLN A 9 3.22 -4.34 7.31
N CYS A 10 3.60 -4.24 8.58
CA CYS A 10 3.36 -3.03 9.39
C CYS A 10 4.02 -1.80 8.76
N ILE A 11 5.27 -1.92 8.30
CA ILE A 11 6.01 -0.84 7.65
C ILE A 11 5.36 -0.44 6.32
N LYS A 12 4.99 -1.43 5.48
CA LYS A 12 4.26 -1.21 4.22
C LYS A 12 2.94 -0.47 4.46
N ASN A 13 2.14 -0.91 5.42
CA ASN A 13 0.86 -0.28 5.76
C ASN A 13 1.04 1.17 6.22
N LYS A 14 2.05 1.46 7.04
CA LYS A 14 2.37 2.83 7.46
C LYS A 14 2.75 3.72 6.27
N ARG A 15 3.57 3.20 5.34
CA ARG A 15 3.96 3.92 4.12
C ARG A 15 2.78 4.22 3.20
N LEU A 16 1.89 3.25 2.98
CA LEU A 16 0.68 3.44 2.17
C LEU A 16 -0.35 4.35 2.84
N ARG A 17 -0.48 4.31 4.18
CA ARG A 17 -1.32 5.28 4.92
C ARG A 17 -0.81 6.71 4.73
N TRP A 18 0.51 6.92 4.86
CA TRP A 18 1.14 8.22 4.64
C TRP A 18 0.96 8.70 3.20
N LEU A 19 1.16 7.81 2.22
CA LEU A 19 0.91 8.11 0.80
C LEU A 19 -0.50 8.64 0.58
N GLY A 20 -1.52 7.92 1.06
CA GLY A 20 -2.92 8.38 0.90
C GLY A 20 -3.18 9.72 1.59
N HIS A 21 -2.56 9.96 2.75
CA HIS A 21 -2.65 11.26 3.41
C HIS A 21 -2.05 12.38 2.55
N VAL A 22 -0.83 12.19 2.02
CA VAL A 22 -0.19 13.16 1.13
C VAL A 22 -1.00 13.34 -0.15
N LEU A 23 -1.53 12.27 -0.75
CA LEU A 23 -2.33 12.36 -1.98
C LEU A 23 -3.61 13.20 -1.82
N ARG A 24 -4.19 13.26 -0.61
CA ARG A 24 -5.34 14.11 -0.30
C ARG A 24 -4.99 15.56 0.05
N MET A 25 -3.72 15.87 0.33
CA MET A 25 -3.32 17.25 0.61
C MET A 25 -3.50 18.15 -0.62
N LYS A 26 -3.76 19.43 -0.37
CA LYS A 26 -3.72 20.49 -1.40
C LYS A 26 -2.34 20.51 -2.07
N ASP A 27 -2.30 20.76 -3.38
CA ASP A 27 -1.05 20.76 -4.18
C ASP A 27 -0.02 21.79 -3.72
N THR A 28 -0.45 22.84 -3.03
CA THR A 28 0.44 23.85 -2.42
C THR A 28 1.30 23.32 -1.26
N ARG A 29 0.91 22.19 -0.64
CA ARG A 29 1.58 21.67 0.55
C ARG A 29 2.94 21.05 0.20
N ILE A 30 3.97 21.37 0.99
CA ILE A 30 5.36 20.90 0.78
C ILE A 30 5.44 19.37 0.58
N PRO A 31 4.80 18.51 1.40
CA PRO A 31 4.89 17.05 1.20
C PRO A 31 4.35 16.58 -0.15
N LYS A 32 3.27 17.22 -0.64
CA LYS A 32 2.65 16.91 -1.93
C LYS A 32 3.56 17.34 -3.09
N ARG A 33 4.14 18.54 -3.00
CA ARG A 33 5.14 19.03 -3.96
C ARG A 33 6.38 18.16 -4.00
N ALA A 34 6.91 17.79 -2.83
CA ALA A 34 8.07 16.90 -2.71
C ALA A 34 7.80 15.51 -3.32
N LEU A 35 6.60 14.97 -3.13
CA LEU A 35 6.17 13.70 -3.73
C LEU A 35 6.11 13.75 -5.27
N GLN A 36 5.70 14.88 -5.82
CA GLN A 36 5.58 15.11 -7.27
C GLN A 36 6.92 15.50 -7.91
N SER A 37 7.83 16.08 -7.14
CA SER A 37 9.12 16.56 -7.63
C SER A 37 10.03 15.40 -8.08
N THR A 38 10.58 15.53 -9.28
CA THR A 38 11.66 14.68 -9.78
C THR A 38 12.97 15.39 -9.50
N PRO A 39 13.84 14.86 -8.62
CA PRO A 39 15.13 15.50 -8.34
C PRO A 39 15.98 15.46 -9.61
N GLN A 40 16.42 16.64 -10.05
CA GLN A 40 17.31 16.79 -11.20
C GLN A 40 18.76 16.49 -10.75
N GLY A 41 19.51 15.79 -11.60
CA GLY A 41 20.94 15.52 -11.40
C GLY A 41 21.30 14.04 -11.17
N ARG A 42 22.58 13.72 -11.40
CA ARG A 42 23.15 12.38 -11.25
C ARG A 42 23.61 12.18 -9.79
N ARG A 43 23.14 11.11 -9.14
CA ARG A 43 23.61 10.75 -7.79
C ARG A 43 25.01 10.13 -7.84
N LYS A 44 25.81 10.33 -6.78
CA LYS A 44 27.11 9.65 -6.61
C LYS A 44 26.93 8.14 -6.57
N VAL A 45 27.88 7.41 -7.16
CA VAL A 45 27.93 5.95 -7.20
C VAL A 45 28.23 5.42 -5.79
N GLY A 46 27.50 4.39 -5.32
CA GLY A 46 27.82 3.70 -4.06
C GLY A 46 26.60 3.23 -3.23
N ARG A 47 25.47 3.94 -3.26
CA ARG A 47 24.25 3.53 -2.51
C ARG A 47 23.23 2.86 -3.43
N PRO A 48 22.62 1.72 -3.04
CA PRO A 48 21.54 1.09 -3.80
C PRO A 48 20.42 2.08 -4.14
N ALA A 49 19.96 2.06 -5.38
CA ALA A 49 19.06 3.04 -5.99
C ALA A 49 17.59 2.95 -5.53
N VAL A 50 17.31 2.39 -4.34
CA VAL A 50 15.95 2.25 -3.84
C VAL A 50 15.48 3.58 -3.28
N THR A 51 14.74 4.32 -4.09
CA THR A 51 14.05 5.53 -3.65
C THR A 51 12.73 5.17 -3.00
N TRP A 52 12.26 6.01 -2.07
CA TRP A 52 10.93 5.87 -1.48
C TRP A 52 9.84 5.76 -2.55
N ARG A 53 9.95 6.55 -3.62
CA ARG A 53 9.04 6.50 -4.78
C ARG A 53 9.08 5.13 -5.47
N SER A 54 10.25 4.56 -5.70
CA SER A 54 10.39 3.20 -6.27
C SER A 54 9.76 2.13 -5.38
N THR A 55 9.97 2.21 -4.06
CA THR A 55 9.38 1.27 -3.10
C THR A 55 7.85 1.35 -3.13
N ILE A 56 7.29 2.56 -3.08
CA ILE A 56 5.83 2.75 -3.19
C ILE A 56 5.30 2.26 -4.53
N THR A 57 5.99 2.54 -5.64
CA THR A 57 5.57 2.04 -6.96
C THR A 57 5.43 0.52 -6.96
N LYS A 58 6.40 -0.21 -6.39
CA LYS A 58 6.32 -1.67 -6.27
C LYS A 58 5.13 -2.12 -5.43
N GLU A 59 4.85 -1.44 -4.32
CA GLU A 59 3.72 -1.77 -3.45
C GLU A 59 2.36 -1.46 -4.06
N LEU A 60 2.27 -0.38 -4.85
CA LEU A 60 1.07 -0.07 -5.62
C LEU A 60 0.82 -1.16 -6.68
N ILE A 61 1.87 -1.59 -7.40
CA ILE A 61 1.80 -2.69 -8.37
C ILE A 61 1.36 -3.99 -7.68
N GLU A 62 1.90 -4.29 -6.50
CA GLU A 62 1.49 -5.46 -5.71
C GLU A 62 0.01 -5.40 -5.27
N MET A 63 -0.56 -4.20 -5.12
CA MET A 63 -1.99 -4.00 -4.90
C MET A 63 -2.82 -3.98 -6.19
N GLY A 64 -2.20 -4.14 -7.36
CA GLY A 64 -2.87 -4.06 -8.66
C GLY A 64 -3.29 -2.64 -9.01
N MET A 65 -2.50 -1.62 -8.65
CA MET A 65 -2.81 -0.22 -8.93
C MET A 65 -1.60 0.53 -9.50
N ILE A 66 -1.86 1.44 -10.43
CA ILE A 66 -0.89 2.43 -10.87
C ILE A 66 -1.05 3.75 -10.09
N TRP A 67 -0.08 4.66 -10.22
CA TRP A 67 -0.10 5.97 -9.54
C TRP A 67 -1.35 6.81 -9.83
N GLY A 68 -1.87 6.75 -11.06
CA GLY A 68 -3.10 7.47 -11.46
C GLY A 68 -4.31 7.00 -10.65
N GLU A 69 -4.53 5.69 -10.60
CA GLU A 69 -5.59 5.10 -9.79
C GLU A 69 -5.41 5.38 -8.30
N ALA A 70 -4.18 5.29 -7.79
CA ALA A 70 -3.89 5.58 -6.40
C ALA A 70 -4.28 7.02 -6.03
N ARG A 71 -4.08 7.99 -6.94
CA ARG A 71 -4.52 9.38 -6.73
C ARG A 71 -6.04 9.51 -6.66
N VAL A 72 -6.77 8.80 -7.50
CA VAL A 72 -8.24 8.84 -7.54
C VAL A 72 -8.81 8.17 -6.28
N LYS A 73 -8.42 6.91 -6.04
CA LYS A 73 -8.86 6.09 -4.90
C LYS A 73 -8.45 6.67 -3.55
N ALA A 74 -7.33 7.40 -3.47
CA ALA A 74 -6.92 8.07 -2.24
C ALA A 74 -7.85 9.22 -1.84
N LYS A 75 -8.64 9.80 -2.76
CA LYS A 75 -9.61 10.86 -2.44
C LYS A 75 -10.67 10.34 -1.46
N ASP A 76 -11.17 9.14 -1.71
CA ASP A 76 -12.03 8.44 -0.76
C ASP A 76 -11.18 7.82 0.36
N ARG A 77 -11.39 8.32 1.59
CA ARG A 77 -10.65 7.86 2.77
C ARG A 77 -11.02 6.41 3.14
N LEU A 78 -12.28 6.01 2.99
CA LEU A 78 -12.76 4.68 3.33
C LEU A 78 -12.30 3.66 2.29
N GLU A 79 -12.40 4.00 1.01
CA GLU A 79 -11.90 3.16 -0.08
C GLU A 79 -10.38 2.93 0.07
N TRP A 80 -9.61 4.00 0.30
CA TRP A 80 -8.17 3.91 0.54
C TRP A 80 -7.84 3.05 1.76
N LYS A 81 -8.55 3.27 2.88
CA LYS A 81 -8.34 2.50 4.10
C LYS A 81 -8.65 1.02 3.87
N SER A 82 -9.72 0.70 3.16
CA SER A 82 -10.08 -0.68 2.80
C SER A 82 -8.96 -1.35 2.03
N LYS A 83 -8.46 -0.73 0.95
CA LYS A 83 -7.35 -1.26 0.14
C LYS A 83 -6.05 -1.45 0.90
N VAL A 84 -5.72 -0.55 1.83
CA VAL A 84 -4.51 -0.66 2.66
C VAL A 84 -4.67 -1.68 3.79
N MET A 85 -5.89 -1.83 4.35
CA MET A 85 -6.17 -2.75 5.46
C MET A 85 -6.47 -4.18 5.03
N THR A 86 -6.96 -4.42 3.81
CA THR A 86 -7.09 -5.79 3.25
C THR A 86 -5.74 -6.52 3.22
N LEU A 87 -4.63 -5.77 3.06
CA LEU A 87 -3.26 -6.27 3.20
C LEU A 87 -2.85 -6.57 4.64
N CYS A 88 -3.55 -6.04 5.64
CA CYS A 88 -3.32 -6.26 7.07
C CYS A 88 -4.22 -7.37 7.66
N SER A 89 -5.12 -7.95 6.85
CA SER A 89 -6.07 -8.98 7.28
C SER A 89 -6.04 -10.21 6.36
N THR A 90 -4.98 -10.35 5.57
CA THR A 90 -4.86 -11.40 4.54
C THR A 90 -4.69 -12.81 5.13
N ARG A 91 -4.65 -12.95 6.47
CA ARG A 91 -4.86 -14.23 7.17
C ARG A 91 -6.31 -14.48 7.62
N LYS A 92 -7.14 -13.47 7.86
CA LYS A 92 -8.55 -13.70 8.27
C LYS A 92 -9.45 -14.05 7.08
N ILE A 93 -9.25 -13.42 5.92
CA ILE A 93 -10.10 -13.65 4.74
C ILE A 93 -9.79 -15.01 4.08
N LYS A 94 -8.51 -15.42 3.97
CA LYS A 94 -8.16 -16.75 3.44
C LYS A 94 -8.72 -17.88 4.29
N THR A 95 -8.74 -17.74 5.62
CA THR A 95 -9.37 -18.73 6.52
C THR A 95 -10.88 -18.77 6.33
N LEU A 96 -11.55 -17.62 6.19
CA LEU A 96 -13.01 -17.57 6.01
C LEU A 96 -13.42 -18.14 4.63
N ILE A 97 -12.68 -17.83 3.57
CA ILE A 97 -12.92 -18.41 2.23
C ILE A 97 -12.66 -19.93 2.26
N ARG A 98 -11.57 -20.39 2.90
CA ARG A 98 -11.27 -21.83 3.05
C ARG A 98 -12.32 -22.56 3.89
N PHE A 99 -12.84 -21.91 4.93
CA PHE A 99 -13.90 -22.42 5.81
C PHE A 99 -15.24 -22.51 5.07
N VAL A 100 -15.64 -21.46 4.35
CA VAL A 100 -16.86 -21.44 3.54
C VAL A 100 -16.81 -22.47 2.40
N LEU A 101 -15.66 -22.63 1.74
CA LEU A 101 -15.47 -23.65 0.70
C LEU A 101 -15.44 -25.07 1.29
N SER A 102 -14.91 -25.26 2.50
CA SER A 102 -14.92 -26.55 3.21
C SER A 102 -16.34 -26.99 3.63
N PHE A 103 -17.26 -26.05 3.87
CA PHE A 103 -18.66 -26.37 4.17
C PHE A 103 -19.49 -26.69 2.92
N LYS A 104 -19.15 -26.13 1.76
CA LYS A 104 -19.83 -26.45 0.48
C LYS A 104 -19.49 -27.84 -0.05
N ASN A 105 -18.30 -28.36 0.21
CA ASN A 105 -17.88 -29.71 -0.23
C ASN A 105 -18.32 -30.85 0.71
N LYS A 106 -19.03 -30.56 1.81
CA LYS A 106 -19.49 -31.58 2.78
C LYS A 106 -21.00 -31.85 2.72
N LYS A 107 -21.70 -31.22 1.75
CA LYS A 107 -23.13 -31.40 1.47
C LYS A 107 -23.40 -32.04 0.09
N ASN A 108 -22.40 -32.71 -0.48
CA ASN A 108 -22.55 -33.67 -1.57
C ASN A 108 -21.94 -35.00 -1.10
#